data_AF-A0A6N7VYE0-F1
#
_entry.id   AF-A0A6N7VYE0-F1
#
_cell.length_a   1.000
_cell.length_b   1.000
_cell.length_c   1.000
_cell.angle_alpha   90.00
_cell.angle_beta   90.00
_cell.angle_gamma   90.00
#
_symmetry.space_group_name_H-M   'P 1'
#
loop_
_entity.id
_entity.type
_entity.pdbx_description
1 polymer ?
#
loop_
_entity_poly.entity_id
_entity_poly.type
_entity_poly.pdbx_seq_one_letter_code
_entity_poly.pdbx_strand_id
1 'polypeptide(L)'
;MEKLLCNGLDTIVSQALKEMEEESGQAISLDEVNLAELSRRTHISRSKLRTWKNKGGSFVKENKGYTSRNPVLRGYTSILDNLLRNGVYNSAVCLKRLQAAGYTGGISTIKRYLNSHKDLIPA
;
A
#
# COMPACT_ATOMS: atom_id res chain seq x y z
N MET A 1 13.93 17.24 -3.11
CA MET A 1 14.26 16.24 -2.07
C MET A 1 13.91 14.87 -2.65
N GLU A 2 14.82 14.30 -3.44
CA GLU A 2 14.61 13.01 -4.09
C GLU A 2 14.78 11.87 -3.09
N LYS A 3 13.76 11.02 -3.01
CA LYS A 3 13.79 9.81 -2.18
C LYS A 3 14.67 8.78 -2.88
N LEU A 4 15.94 8.72 -2.49
CA LEU A 4 16.81 7.57 -2.72
C LEU A 4 16.30 6.39 -1.88
N LEU A 5 15.28 5.68 -2.37
CA LEU A 5 14.75 4.49 -1.73
C LEU A 5 15.24 3.23 -2.45
N CYS A 6 16.30 2.68 -1.85
CA CYS A 6 16.74 1.28 -1.80
C CYS A 6 16.77 0.42 -3.08
N ASN A 7 17.97 -0.13 -3.31
CA ASN A 7 18.38 -1.11 -4.33
C ASN A 7 18.64 -0.47 -5.70
N GLY A 8 19.91 -0.22 -6.04
CA GLY A 8 20.36 0.33 -7.34
C GLY A 8 19.96 -0.49 -8.58
N LEU A 9 19.12 -1.52 -8.44
CA LEU A 9 18.51 -2.27 -9.54
C LEU A 9 17.64 -1.39 -10.43
N ASP A 10 16.83 -0.48 -9.86
CA ASP A 10 16.04 0.45 -10.68
C ASP A 10 16.96 1.39 -11.47
N THR A 11 18.05 1.87 -10.87
CA THR A 11 19.06 2.71 -11.53
C THR A 11 19.81 1.94 -12.64
N ILE A 12 20.24 0.71 -12.38
CA ILE A 12 20.92 -0.16 -13.35
C ILE A 12 20.01 -0.46 -14.54
N VAL A 13 18.73 -0.77 -14.29
CA VAL A 13 17.76 -1.01 -15.36
C VAL A 13 17.48 0.26 -16.15
N SER A 14 17.30 1.40 -15.48
CA SER A 14 17.05 2.69 -16.16
C SER A 14 18.22 3.10 -17.06
N GLN A 15 19.45 2.91 -16.58
CA GLN A 15 20.66 3.19 -17.37
C GLN A 15 20.75 2.26 -18.59
N ALA A 16 20.54 0.95 -18.40
CA ALA A 16 20.58 -0.01 -19.50
C ALA A 16 19.47 0.22 -20.54
N LEU A 17 18.29 0.69 -20.13
CA LEU A 17 17.21 1.07 -21.05
C LEU A 17 17.60 2.27 -21.90
N LYS A 18 18.19 3.30 -21.29
CA LYS A 18 18.65 4.49 -22.00
C LYS A 18 19.71 4.14 -23.06
N GLU A 19 20.64 3.25 -22.74
CA GLU A 19 21.63 2.73 -23.70
C GLU A 19 20.97 1.96 -24.85
N MET A 20 19.94 1.15 -24.58
CA MET A 20 19.19 0.45 -25.61
C MET A 20 18.37 1.40 -26.51
N GLU A 21 17.80 2.47 -25.95
CA GLU A 21 17.09 3.51 -26.72
C GLU A 21 18.07 4.28 -27.61
N GLU A 22 19.26 4.59 -27.12
CA GLU A 22 20.31 5.28 -27.88
C GLU A 22 20.84 4.42 -29.04
N GLU A 23 21.02 3.11 -28.83
CA GLU A 23 21.47 2.18 -29.88
C GLU A 23 20.38 1.85 -30.91
N SER A 24 19.12 1.72 -30.48
CA SER A 24 17.99 1.42 -31.38
C SER A 24 17.43 2.66 -32.09
N GLY A 25 17.69 3.86 -31.56
CA GLY A 25 17.13 5.12 -32.05
C GLY A 25 15.62 5.25 -31.88
N GLN A 26 14.99 4.34 -31.12
CA GLN A 26 13.56 4.27 -30.87
C GLN A 26 13.28 4.27 -29.38
N ALA A 27 12.24 4.98 -28.96
CA ALA A 27 11.79 4.95 -27.57
C ALA A 27 11.28 3.54 -27.24
N ILE A 28 11.82 2.93 -26.19
CA ILE A 28 11.47 1.57 -25.83
C ILE A 28 10.35 1.63 -24.79
N SER A 29 9.13 1.28 -25.23
CA SER A 29 8.02 1.11 -24.30
C SER A 29 8.28 -0.08 -23.37
N LEU A 30 7.86 0.03 -22.10
CA LEU A 30 7.93 -1.05 -21.11
C LEU A 30 7.25 -2.34 -21.61
N ASP A 31 6.25 -2.22 -22.50
CA ASP A 31 5.55 -3.36 -23.08
C ASP A 31 6.33 -4.08 -24.19
N GLU A 32 7.22 -3.37 -24.87
CA GLU A 32 7.98 -3.91 -26.02
C GLU A 32 9.44 -4.19 -25.67
N VAL A 33 9.88 -3.89 -24.44
CA VAL A 33 11.26 -4.09 -24.02
C VAL A 33 11.74 -5.54 -24.20
N ASN A 34 12.89 -5.69 -24.84
CA ASN A 34 13.55 -6.98 -24.99
C ASN A 34 14.16 -7.44 -23.65
N LEU A 35 13.38 -8.22 -22.88
CA LEU A 35 13.82 -8.76 -21.59
C LEU A 35 15.07 -9.65 -21.68
N ALA A 36 15.38 -10.23 -22.86
CA ALA A 36 16.57 -11.05 -23.06
C ALA A 36 17.83 -10.19 -23.02
N GLU A 37 17.80 -9.10 -23.77
CA GLU A 37 18.90 -8.16 -23.88
C GLU A 37 19.09 -7.37 -22.59
N LEU A 38 17.98 -6.89 -22.00
CA LEU A 38 18.01 -6.20 -20.71
C LEU A 38 18.61 -7.08 -19.61
N SER A 39 18.33 -8.39 -19.62
CA SER A 39 18.92 -9.36 -18.69
C SER A 39 20.43 -9.49 -18.87
N ARG A 40 20.92 -9.47 -20.12
CA ARG A 40 22.37 -9.52 -20.42
C ARG A 40 23.09 -8.25 -19.96
N ARG A 41 22.50 -7.07 -20.20
CA ARG A 41 23.09 -5.78 -19.79
C ARG A 41 23.11 -5.60 -18.28
N THR A 42 21.99 -5.91 -17.61
CA THR A 42 21.80 -5.63 -16.18
C THR A 42 22.23 -6.76 -15.25
N HIS A 43 22.54 -7.96 -15.80
CA HIS A 43 22.76 -9.20 -15.04
C HIS A 43 21.59 -9.59 -14.10
N ILE A 44 20.39 -9.04 -14.34
CA ILE A 44 19.18 -9.38 -13.60
C ILE A 44 18.48 -10.55 -14.30
N SER A 45 17.99 -11.52 -13.54
CA SER A 45 17.28 -12.66 -14.11
C SER A 45 16.01 -12.23 -14.86
N ARG A 46 15.74 -12.88 -15.99
CA ARG A 46 14.57 -12.59 -16.83
C ARG A 46 13.25 -12.70 -16.07
N SER A 47 13.14 -13.63 -15.12
CA SER A 47 11.95 -13.77 -14.25
C SER A 47 11.72 -12.55 -13.36
N LYS A 48 12.80 -11.94 -12.86
CA LYS A 48 12.74 -10.74 -12.04
C LYS A 48 12.39 -9.52 -12.87
N LEU A 49 12.92 -9.40 -14.09
CA LEU A 49 12.53 -8.37 -15.06
C LEU A 49 11.07 -8.51 -15.51
N ARG A 50 10.56 -9.73 -15.69
CA ARG A 50 9.14 -9.97 -15.97
C ARG A 50 8.23 -9.48 -14.84
N THR A 51 8.64 -9.69 -13.59
CA THR A 51 7.89 -9.20 -12.42
C THR A 51 7.94 -7.69 -12.33
N TRP A 52 9.10 -7.09 -12.59
CA TRP A 52 9.30 -5.64 -12.65
C TRP A 52 8.42 -4.98 -13.71
N LYS A 53 8.36 -5.55 -14.92
CA LYS A 53 7.45 -5.12 -15.99
C LYS A 53 5.99 -5.17 -15.54
N ASN A 54 5.55 -6.29 -14.94
CA ASN A 54 4.18 -6.45 -14.44
C ASN A 54 3.81 -5.48 -13.31
N LYS A 55 4.80 -4.92 -12.61
CA LYS A 55 4.62 -3.91 -11.55
C LYS A 55 4.71 -2.47 -12.05
N GLY A 56 4.72 -2.26 -13.37
CA GLY A 56 4.82 -0.92 -13.95
C GLY A 56 6.24 -0.35 -13.95
N GLY A 57 7.26 -1.20 -13.98
CA GLY A 57 8.64 -0.75 -14.13
C GLY A 57 9.32 -0.31 -12.83
N SER A 58 8.90 -0.86 -11.69
CA SER A 58 9.56 -0.60 -10.41
C SER A 58 9.83 -1.90 -9.63
N PHE A 59 11.04 -2.02 -9.07
CA PHE A 59 11.34 -3.09 -8.11
C PHE A 59 10.81 -2.77 -6.72
N VAL A 60 10.37 -1.54 -6.47
CA VAL A 60 9.74 -1.16 -5.21
C VAL A 60 8.53 -2.05 -4.99
N LYS A 61 8.48 -2.64 -3.80
CA LYS A 61 7.29 -3.36 -3.36
C LYS A 61 6.21 -2.31 -3.16
N GLU A 62 5.26 -2.24 -4.10
CA GLU A 62 3.99 -1.59 -3.80
C GLU A 62 3.49 -2.23 -2.51
N ASN A 63 3.41 -1.43 -1.44
CA ASN A 63 2.67 -1.84 -0.26
C ASN A 63 1.22 -1.90 -0.73
N LYS A 64 0.84 -3.02 -1.34
CA LYS A 64 -0.54 -3.45 -1.51
C LYS A 64 -1.00 -3.64 -0.07
N GLY A 65 -1.33 -2.52 0.56
CA GLY A 65 -1.86 -2.49 1.91
C GLY A 65 -2.99 -3.46 1.86
N TYR A 66 -2.89 -4.52 2.66
CA TYR A 66 -4.07 -5.29 3.00
C TYR A 66 -5.03 -4.25 3.56
N THR A 67 -5.93 -3.77 2.70
CA THR A 67 -7.09 -3.03 3.12
C THR A 67 -7.88 -4.10 3.84
N SER A 68 -7.59 -4.27 5.13
CA SER A 68 -8.55 -4.82 6.07
C SER A 68 -9.66 -3.77 6.13
N ARG A 69 -10.45 -3.71 5.04
CA ARG A 69 -11.82 -3.22 5.04
C ARG A 69 -12.45 -4.08 6.11
N ASN A 70 -12.43 -3.64 7.36
CA ASN A 70 -13.01 -4.33 8.49
C ASN A 70 -14.51 -4.27 8.26
N PRO A 71 -15.09 -5.24 7.54
CA PRO A 71 -16.45 -5.08 7.02
C PRO A 71 -17.43 -5.09 8.20
N VAL A 72 -17.06 -5.78 9.27
CA VAL A 72 -17.77 -5.90 10.54
C VAL A 72 -17.91 -4.56 11.25
N LEU A 73 -16.90 -3.67 11.23
CA LEU A 73 -17.03 -2.37 11.92
C LEU A 73 -17.90 -1.38 11.13
N ARG A 74 -17.93 -1.49 9.80
CA ARG A 74 -18.64 -0.54 8.91
C ARG A 74 -20.12 -0.38 9.27
N GLY A 75 -20.78 -1.43 9.76
CA GLY A 75 -22.19 -1.37 10.18
C GLY A 75 -22.43 -0.68 11.52
N TYR A 76 -21.37 -0.41 12.30
CA TYR A 76 -21.47 0.13 13.66
C TYR A 76 -20.73 1.47 13.85
N THR A 77 -20.22 2.07 12.77
CA THR A 77 -19.50 3.35 12.83
C THR A 77 -20.38 4.46 13.39
N SER A 78 -21.66 4.52 13.02
CA SER A 78 -22.60 5.53 13.53
C SER A 78 -22.79 5.45 15.05
N ILE A 79 -22.78 4.25 15.63
CA ILE A 79 -22.83 4.09 17.09
C ILE A 79 -21.54 4.61 17.70
N LEU A 80 -20.39 4.22 17.12
CA LEU A 80 -19.08 4.62 17.63
C LEU A 80 -18.84 6.14 17.54
N ASP A 81 -19.30 6.78 16.47
CA ASP A 81 -19.21 8.23 16.29
C ASP A 81 -20.05 8.98 17.31
N ASN A 82 -21.27 8.49 17.59
CA ASN A 82 -22.10 9.05 18.65
C ASN A 82 -21.46 8.88 20.04
N LEU A 83 -20.77 7.76 20.29
CA LEU A 83 -20.03 7.58 21.54
C LEU A 83 -18.88 8.57 21.66
N LEU A 84 -18.13 8.79 20.57
CA LEU A 84 -17.01 9.74 20.54
C LEU A 84 -17.47 11.18 20.74
N ARG A 85 -18.55 11.60 20.06
CA ARG A 85 -19.14 12.94 20.23
C ARG A 85 -19.67 13.19 21.64
N ASN A 86 -20.10 12.14 22.33
CA ASN A 86 -20.51 12.19 23.73
C ASN A 86 -19.34 12.07 24.72
N GLY A 87 -18.08 12.14 24.25
CA GLY A 87 -16.88 12.08 25.09
C GLY A 87 -16.47 10.68 25.57
N VAL A 88 -17.09 9.61 25.05
CA VAL A 88 -16.78 8.23 25.45
C VAL A 88 -15.70 7.66 24.53
N TYR A 89 -14.44 7.81 24.93
CA TYR A 89 -13.27 7.33 24.16
C TYR A 89 -12.69 5.99 24.68
N ASN A 90 -13.20 5.46 25.80
CA ASN A 90 -12.68 4.23 26.38
C ASN A 90 -13.06 3.02 25.51
N SER A 91 -12.05 2.44 24.86
CA SER A 91 -12.21 1.29 23.95
C SER A 91 -12.95 0.08 24.55
N ALA A 92 -12.82 -0.18 25.86
CA ALA A 92 -13.54 -1.28 26.53
C ALA A 92 -15.04 -0.97 26.70
N VAL A 93 -15.37 0.29 27.00
CA VAL A 93 -16.77 0.75 27.10
C VAL A 93 -17.43 0.74 25.73
N CYS A 94 -16.73 1.21 24.70
CA CYS A 94 -17.22 1.16 23.32
C CYS A 94 -17.47 -0.28 22.86
N LEU A 95 -16.56 -1.21 23.18
CA LEU A 95 -16.73 -2.64 22.85
C LEU A 95 -18.01 -3.22 23.49
N LYS A 96 -18.24 -2.98 24.79
CA LYS A 96 -19.46 -3.49 25.47
C LYS A 96 -20.74 -2.96 24.82
N ARG A 97 -20.78 -1.68 24.46
CA ARG A 97 -21.94 -1.07 23.79
C ARG A 97 -22.14 -1.63 22.39
N LEU A 98 -21.04 -1.87 21.66
CA LEU A 98 -21.08 -2.50 20.35
C LEU A 98 -21.54 -3.96 20.44
N GLN A 99 -21.07 -4.72 21.42
CA GLN A 99 -21.49 -6.11 21.66
C GLN A 99 -22.98 -6.21 21.99
N ALA A 100 -23.53 -5.25 22.76
CA ALA A 100 -24.96 -5.17 23.03
C ALA A 100 -25.79 -4.92 21.74
N ALA A 101 -25.20 -4.29 20.73
CA ALA A 101 -25.79 -4.10 19.41
C ALA A 101 -25.54 -5.28 18.44
N GLY A 102 -24.83 -6.34 18.87
CA GLY A 102 -24.52 -7.53 18.05
C GLY A 102 -23.13 -7.55 17.42
N TYR A 103 -22.22 -6.64 17.81
CA TYR A 103 -20.86 -6.61 17.26
C TYR A 103 -20.02 -7.81 17.73
N THR A 104 -19.47 -8.56 16.78
CA THR A 104 -18.62 -9.73 17.02
C THR A 104 -17.12 -9.47 16.86
N GLY A 105 -16.73 -8.22 16.54
CA GLY A 105 -15.34 -7.87 16.30
C GLY A 105 -14.52 -7.65 17.58
N GLY A 106 -13.19 -7.60 17.42
CA GLY A 106 -12.26 -7.43 18.54
C GLY A 106 -11.97 -5.98 18.91
N ILE A 107 -11.50 -5.78 20.15
CA ILE A 107 -11.13 -4.45 20.69
C ILE A 107 -10.06 -3.73 19.85
N SER A 108 -9.18 -4.48 19.19
CA SER A 108 -8.10 -3.98 18.34
C SER A 108 -8.63 -3.16 17.16
N THR A 109 -9.78 -3.57 16.61
CA THR A 109 -10.45 -2.88 15.51
C THR A 109 -11.02 -1.54 15.97
N ILE A 110 -11.62 -1.52 17.17
CA ILE A 110 -12.13 -0.29 17.79
C ILE A 110 -10.99 0.67 18.10
N LYS A 111 -9.89 0.20 18.71
CA LYS A 111 -8.71 1.04 19.00
C LYS A 111 -8.15 1.72 17.75
N ARG A 112 -8.06 0.98 16.63
CA ARG A 112 -7.63 1.54 15.34
C ARG A 112 -8.58 2.62 14.84
N TYR A 113 -9.88 2.40 14.97
CA TYR A 113 -10.89 3.38 14.59
C TYR A 113 -10.80 4.65 15.43
N LEU A 114 -10.77 4.50 16.76
CA LEU A 114 -10.64 5.61 17.70
C LEU A 114 -9.38 6.44 17.43
N ASN A 115 -8.25 5.78 17.15
CA ASN A 115 -7.01 6.50 16.84
C ASN A 115 -7.06 7.26 15.51
N SER A 116 -7.89 6.80 14.57
CA SER A 116 -8.07 7.45 13.27
C SER A 116 -9.12 8.57 13.30
N HIS A 117 -10.02 8.56 14.30
CA HIS A 117 -11.15 9.50 14.42
C HIS A 117 -11.06 10.34 15.71
N LYS A 118 -9.85 10.76 16.09
CA LYS A 118 -9.62 11.59 17.28
C LYS A 118 -10.22 13.00 17.15
N ASP A 119 -10.47 13.43 15.93
CA ASP A 119 -11.15 14.68 15.56
C ASP A 119 -12.61 14.74 16.05
N LEU A 120 -13.25 13.60 16.31
CA LEU A 120 -14.63 13.55 16.78
C LEU A 120 -14.78 13.71 18.31
N ILE A 121 -13.68 13.78 19.05
CA ILE A 121 -13.69 13.92 20.50
C ILE A 121 -13.85 15.40 20.85
N PRO A 122 -14.90 15.81 21.59
CA PRO A 122 -15.04 17.20 22.04
C PRO A 122 -13.86 17.58 22.96
N ALA A 123 -13.36 18.80 22.80
CA ALA A 123 -12.22 19.35 23.54
C ALA A 123 -12.52 19.53 25.03
#